data_AF-A0A9D4VSQ6-F1
#
_entry.id   AF-A0A9D4VSQ6-F1
#
_cell.length_a   1.000
_cell.length_b   1.000
_cell.length_c   1.000
_cell.angle_alpha   90.00
_cell.angle_beta   90.00
_cell.angle_gamma   90.00
#
_symmetry.space_group_name_H-M   'P 1'
#
loop_
_entity.id
_entity.type
_entity.pdbx_description
1 polymer ?
#
loop_
_entity_poly.entity_id
_entity_poly.type
_entity_poly.pdbx_seq_one_letter_code
_entity_poly.pdbx_strand_id
1 'polypeptide(L)'
;MSKYSQGSNCSKSHFISDECRCSLDAPLMTLWTDANPICRLYGRGMYKLQGHKRCNHFVWYDEEMTPRSKELISSFHERLGLEKIKVNECKHKEDELKKEIKFLKIQLKFTIGFMIVLLIGLVATSVLN
;
A
#
# COMPACT_ATOMS: atom_id res chain seq x y z
N MET A 1 33.80 35.51 22.87
CA MET A 1 33.12 34.24 22.54
C MET A 1 33.35 33.94 21.07
N SER A 2 34.32 33.09 20.77
CA SER A 2 34.57 32.54 19.44
C SER A 2 35.52 31.37 19.61
N LYS A 3 35.15 30.18 19.12
CA LYS A 3 36.09 29.19 18.58
C LYS A 3 35.36 28.31 17.55
N TYR A 4 35.80 28.47 16.31
CA TYR A 4 35.66 27.51 15.21
C TYR A 4 36.47 26.22 15.50
N SER A 5 36.24 25.23 14.63
CA SER A 5 37.03 23.99 14.39
C SER A 5 36.58 22.79 15.23
N GLN A 6 36.34 21.60 14.67
CA GLN A 6 37.01 20.93 13.56
C GLN A 6 36.03 20.02 12.79
N GLY A 7 36.14 20.01 11.46
CA GLY A 7 35.65 18.89 10.67
C GLY A 7 36.44 17.64 11.02
N SER A 8 35.77 16.48 11.13
CA SER A 8 36.45 15.20 11.20
C SER A 8 35.77 14.20 10.26
N ASN A 9 36.65 13.50 9.55
CA ASN A 9 36.40 12.75 8.34
C ASN A 9 35.45 11.55 8.54
N CYS A 10 34.65 11.33 7.50
CA CYS A 10 34.02 10.06 7.15
C CYS A 10 35.02 8.90 7.33
N SER A 11 34.80 8.03 8.32
CA SER A 11 35.49 6.75 8.44
C SER A 11 34.45 5.66 8.62
N LYS A 12 34.06 5.07 7.50
CA LYS A 12 33.43 3.74 7.43
C LYS A 12 34.41 2.72 8.00
N SER A 13 34.23 2.31 9.26
CA SER A 13 34.60 0.97 9.75
C SER A 13 34.42 0.89 11.26
N HIS A 14 33.25 0.45 11.71
CA HIS A 14 33.21 -0.38 12.91
C HIS A 14 32.24 -1.51 12.63
N PHE A 15 32.81 -2.69 12.37
CA PHE A 15 32.17 -3.96 12.65
C PHE A 15 31.53 -3.85 14.04
N ILE A 16 30.21 -3.73 14.11
CA ILE A 16 29.48 -3.87 15.37
C ILE A 16 29.48 -5.37 15.66
N SER A 17 30.50 -5.85 16.36
CA SER A 17 30.47 -7.17 16.99
C SER A 17 29.67 -7.09 18.28
N ASP A 18 28.34 -6.94 18.16
CA ASP A 18 27.41 -7.25 19.24
C ASP A 18 26.81 -8.63 18.92
N GLU A 19 27.62 -9.68 19.08
CA GLU A 19 27.12 -11.04 19.01
C GLU A 19 26.11 -11.24 20.15
N CYS A 20 24.81 -11.35 19.84
CA CYS A 20 23.87 -12.04 20.74
C CYS A 20 24.56 -13.35 21.16
N ARG A 21 24.53 -13.72 22.45
CA ARG A 21 25.16 -14.96 22.99
C ARG A 21 24.70 -16.27 22.31
N CYS A 22 23.84 -16.17 21.30
CA CYS A 22 23.36 -17.25 20.46
C CYS A 22 24.13 -17.39 19.13
N SER A 23 25.12 -16.53 18.82
CA SER A 23 25.99 -16.57 17.62
C SER A 23 25.24 -16.81 16.30
N LEU A 24 24.08 -16.15 16.13
CA LEU A 24 23.21 -16.33 14.98
C LEU A 24 22.93 -14.99 14.31
N ASP A 25 22.88 -15.02 12.97
CA ASP A 25 22.62 -13.84 12.15
C ASP A 25 21.26 -13.19 12.47
N ALA A 26 21.29 -11.87 12.62
CA ALA A 26 20.11 -11.04 12.86
C ALA A 26 19.69 -10.35 11.55
N PRO A 27 18.55 -10.70 10.94
CA PRO A 27 18.07 -10.00 9.75
C PRO A 27 17.75 -8.53 10.05
N LEU A 28 18.00 -7.67 9.06
CA LEU A 28 17.55 -6.29 9.05
C LEU A 28 16.04 -6.26 8.80
N MET A 29 15.28 -5.66 9.71
CA MET A 29 13.82 -5.54 9.64
C MET A 29 13.41 -4.07 9.72
N THR A 30 12.38 -3.70 8.96
CA THR A 30 11.76 -2.37 9.05
C THR A 30 10.53 -2.43 9.94
N LEU A 31 10.47 -1.59 10.95
CA LEU A 31 9.30 -1.42 11.81
C LEU A 31 8.40 -0.32 11.25
N TRP A 32 7.10 -0.59 11.31
CA TRP A 32 6.04 0.37 11.03
C TRP A 32 5.18 0.48 12.27
N THR A 33 5.58 1.36 13.19
CA THR A 33 4.80 1.70 14.38
C THR A 33 4.68 3.21 14.48
N ASP A 34 3.63 3.71 15.13
CA ASP A 34 3.42 5.16 15.32
C ASP A 34 4.57 5.83 16.07
N ALA A 35 5.20 5.09 16.98
CA ALA A 35 6.34 5.56 17.76
C ALA A 35 7.67 5.56 16.98
N ASN A 36 7.83 4.64 16.03
CA ASN A 36 9.06 4.43 15.25
C ASN A 36 8.70 4.09 13.79
N PRO A 37 8.16 5.07 13.03
CA PRO A 37 7.74 4.83 11.66
C PRO A 37 8.97 4.67 10.76
N ILE A 38 9.02 3.60 9.97
CA ILE A 38 10.08 3.31 8.99
C ILE A 38 11.46 3.19 9.64
N CYS A 39 11.55 2.79 10.91
CA CYS A 39 12.83 2.57 11.56
C CYS A 39 13.30 1.14 11.34
N ARG A 40 14.55 0.96 10.91
CA ARG A 40 15.16 -0.35 10.75
C ARG A 40 15.89 -0.77 12.01
N LEU A 41 15.79 -2.06 12.33
CA LEU A 41 16.54 -2.70 13.39
C LEU A 41 17.08 -4.05 12.93
N TYR A 42 18.19 -4.45 13.54
CA TYR A 42 18.61 -5.83 13.56
C TYR A 42 17.89 -6.52 14.71
N GLY A 43 17.10 -7.54 14.40
CA GLY A 43 16.44 -8.37 15.39
C GLY A 43 16.60 -9.83 15.01
N ARG A 44 16.72 -10.72 15.99
CA ARG A 44 16.90 -12.15 15.70
C ARG A 44 15.71 -12.69 14.89
N GLY A 45 15.97 -13.48 13.85
CA GLY A 45 14.94 -14.08 12.98
C GLY A 45 14.05 -15.15 13.64
N MET A 46 14.08 -15.28 14.97
CA MET A 46 13.53 -16.41 15.72
C MET A 46 12.31 -16.06 16.57
N TYR A 47 11.64 -14.94 16.29
CA TYR A 47 10.34 -14.62 16.92
C TYR A 47 9.28 -15.74 16.76
N LYS A 48 9.50 -16.70 15.85
CA LYS A 48 8.55 -17.77 15.50
C LYS A 48 8.98 -19.20 15.80
N LEU A 49 10.21 -19.46 16.28
CA LEU A 49 10.67 -20.82 16.57
C LEU A 49 10.40 -21.18 18.03
N GLN A 50 9.35 -21.97 18.26
CA GLN A 50 8.98 -22.52 19.57
C GLN A 50 10.13 -23.37 20.11
N GLY A 51 10.53 -23.13 21.37
CA GLY A 51 11.47 -23.99 22.10
C GLY A 51 12.86 -23.39 22.39
N HIS A 52 13.27 -22.30 21.73
CA HIS A 52 14.52 -21.61 22.06
C HIS A 52 14.28 -20.46 23.05
N LYS A 53 15.20 -20.28 24.01
CA LYS A 53 15.23 -19.11 24.90
C LYS A 53 15.20 -17.84 24.04
N ARG A 54 14.19 -16.99 24.22
CA ARG A 54 14.06 -15.73 23.47
C ARG A 54 15.28 -14.85 23.76
N CYS A 55 16.17 -14.66 22.79
CA CYS A 55 17.19 -13.60 22.86
C CYS A 55 16.46 -12.29 22.59
N ASN A 56 16.27 -11.45 23.60
CA ASN A 56 15.63 -10.13 23.49
C ASN A 56 16.60 -9.05 22.97
N HIS A 57 17.66 -9.46 22.28
CA HIS A 57 18.63 -8.54 21.73
C HIS A 57 18.10 -7.96 20.41
N PHE A 58 18.04 -6.64 20.35
CA PHE A 58 17.80 -5.88 19.13
C PHE A 58 18.72 -4.66 19.14
N VAL A 59 19.12 -4.23 17.95
CA VAL A 59 19.97 -3.04 17.74
C VAL A 59 19.33 -2.19 16.66
N TRP A 60 19.17 -0.90 16.93
CA TRP A 60 18.68 0.05 15.93
C TRP A 60 19.73 0.23 14.83
N TYR A 61 19.31 0.09 13.58
CA TYR A 61 20.15 0.36 12.41
C TYR A 61 20.15 1.84 12.07
N ASP A 62 18.96 2.45 12.11
CA ASP A 62 18.79 3.87 11.84
C ASP A 62 19.00 4.69 13.12
N GLU A 63 19.48 5.93 12.95
CA GLU A 63 19.47 6.93 14.02
C GLU A 63 18.03 7.24 14.44
N GLU A 64 17.87 7.70 15.69
CA GLU A 64 16.54 8.09 16.17
C GLU A 64 16.00 9.26 15.34
N MET A 65 14.81 9.04 14.78
CA MET A 65 14.13 10.04 13.98
C MET A 65 13.67 11.21 14.85
N THR A 66 13.82 12.44 14.34
CA THR A 66 13.33 13.63 15.05
C THR A 66 11.80 13.55 15.27
N PRO A 67 11.26 14.12 16.36
CA PRO A 67 9.82 14.12 16.62
C PRO A 67 9.01 14.69 15.44
N ARG A 68 9.55 15.73 14.78
CA ARG A 68 8.91 16.35 13.62
C ARG A 68 8.84 15.40 12.42
N SER A 69 9.90 14.66 12.16
CA SER A 69 9.92 13.67 11.07
C SER A 69 8.92 12.53 11.35
N LYS A 70 8.80 12.07 12.60
CA LYS A 70 7.81 11.05 12.99
C LYS A 70 6.38 11.52 12.71
N GLU A 71 6.05 12.74 13.14
CA GLU A 71 4.74 13.36 12.91
C GLU A 71 4.41 13.48 11.41
N LEU A 72 5.37 13.96 10.62
CA LEU A 72 5.18 14.10 9.17
C LEU A 72 4.91 12.75 8.51
N ILE A 73 5.73 11.74 8.77
CA ILE A 73 5.57 10.42 8.16
C ILE A 73 4.23 9.80 8.54
N SER A 74 3.83 9.88 9.81
CA SER A 74 2.53 9.38 10.26
C SER A 74 1.38 10.11 9.55
N SER A 75 1.46 11.44 9.44
CA SER A 75 0.44 12.23 8.73
C SER A 75 0.34 11.88 7.24
N PHE A 76 1.48 11.61 6.59
CA PHE A 76 1.50 11.17 5.19
C PHE A 76 0.91 9.77 5.05
N HIS A 77 1.24 8.87 5.95
CA HIS A 77 0.71 7.51 5.94
C HIS A 77 -0.82 7.49 6.09
N GLU A 78 -1.36 8.29 7.01
CA GLU A 78 -2.80 8.45 7.20
C GLU A 78 -3.47 9.00 5.93
N ARG A 79 -2.92 10.08 5.36
CA ARG A 79 -3.45 10.68 4.12
C ARG A 79 -3.48 9.68 2.96
N LEU A 80 -2.42 8.89 2.80
CA LEU A 80 -2.37 7.83 1.79
C LEU A 80 -3.41 6.74 2.05
N GLY A 81 -3.67 6.39 3.31
CA GLY A 81 -4.74 5.46 3.69
C GLY A 81 -6.11 5.98 3.27
N LEU A 82 -6.42 7.24 3.61
CA LEU A 82 -7.68 7.89 3.25
C LEU A 82 -7.85 8.02 1.74
N GLU A 83 -6.79 8.36 1.02
CA GLU A 83 -6.82 8.49 -0.43
C GLU A 83 -7.08 7.14 -1.12
N LYS A 84 -6.48 6.05 -0.63
CA LYS A 84 -6.76 4.69 -1.11
C LYS A 84 -8.23 4.30 -0.92
N ILE A 85 -8.83 4.65 0.22
CA ILE A 85 -10.25 4.40 0.49
C ILE A 85 -11.12 5.14 -0.55
N LYS A 86 -10.87 6.45 -0.75
CA LYS A 86 -11.60 7.26 -1.73
C LYS A 86 -11.48 6.74 -3.15
N VAL A 87 -10.28 6.34 -3.56
CA VAL A 87 -10.05 5.74 -4.89
C VAL A 87 -10.84 4.45 -5.05
N ASN A 88 -10.87 3.59 -4.02
CA ASN A 88 -11.64 2.36 -4.06
C ASN A 88 -13.15 2.61 -4.16
N GLU A 89 -13.67 3.59 -3.42
CA GLU A 89 -15.08 4.02 -3.51
C GLU A 89 -15.42 4.59 -4.89
N CYS A 90 -14.57 5.45 -5.45
CA CYS A 90 -14.75 5.99 -6.81
C CYS A 90 -14.75 4.87 -7.85
N LYS A 91 -13.82 3.91 -7.74
CA LYS A 91 -13.72 2.77 -8.64
C LYS A 91 -14.97 1.88 -8.58
N HIS A 92 -15.50 1.64 -7.38
CA HIS A 92 -16.75 0.90 -7.21
C HIS A 92 -17.92 1.61 -7.91
N LYS A 93 -18.04 2.94 -7.76
CA LYS A 93 -19.07 3.72 -8.47
C LYS A 93 -18.91 3.68 -9.99
N GLU A 94 -17.67 3.75 -10.49
CA GLU A 94 -17.38 3.63 -11.92
C GLU A 94 -17.82 2.26 -12.45
N ASP A 95 -17.52 1.18 -11.72
CA ASP A 95 -17.92 -0.18 -12.09
C ASP A 95 -19.45 -0.35 -12.12
N GLU A 96 -20.18 0.24 -11.17
CA GLU A 96 -21.65 0.24 -11.17
C GLU A 96 -22.22 1.00 -12.37
N LEU A 97 -21.76 2.24 -12.60
CA LEU A 97 -22.18 3.03 -13.77
C LEU A 97 -21.86 2.31 -15.10
N LYS A 98 -20.73 1.62 -15.17
CA LYS A 98 -20.33 0.84 -16.35
C LYS A 98 -21.27 -0.35 -16.59
N LYS A 99 -21.74 -1.01 -15.54
CA LYS A 99 -22.77 -2.07 -15.65
C LYS A 99 -24.09 -1.50 -16.14
N GLU A 100 -24.54 -0.37 -15.58
CA GLU A 100 -25.78 0.30 -16.00
C GLU A 100 -25.72 0.71 -17.48
N ILE A 101 -24.63 1.35 -17.91
CA ILE A 101 -24.41 1.72 -19.32
C ILE A 101 -24.42 0.48 -20.21
N LYS A 102 -23.79 -0.63 -19.78
CA LYS A 102 -23.78 -1.88 -20.54
C LYS A 102 -25.19 -2.46 -20.67
N PHE A 103 -25.98 -2.45 -19.59
CA PHE A 103 -27.36 -2.89 -19.60
C PHE A 103 -28.24 -2.03 -20.51
N LEU A 104 -28.17 -0.70 -20.39
CA LEU A 104 -28.89 0.24 -21.26
C LEU A 104 -28.53 0.05 -22.73
N LYS A 105 -27.25 -0.20 -23.06
CA LYS A 105 -26.83 -0.51 -24.43
C LYS A 105 -27.45 -1.81 -24.95
N ILE A 106 -27.57 -2.84 -24.11
CA ILE A 106 -28.21 -4.11 -24.48
C ILE A 106 -29.71 -3.89 -24.70
N GLN A 107 -30.37 -3.20 -23.77
CA GLN A 107 -31.79 -2.86 -23.87
C GLN A 107 -32.08 -2.06 -25.14
N LEU A 108 -31.30 -1.02 -25.42
CA LEU A 108 -31.47 -0.20 -26.63
C LEU A 108 -31.34 -1.03 -27.91
N LYS A 109 -30.35 -1.93 -27.99
CA LYS A 109 -30.19 -2.85 -29.14
C LYS A 109 -31.38 -3.78 -29.29
N PHE A 110 -31.89 -4.31 -28.18
CA PHE A 110 -33.07 -5.17 -28.18
C PHE A 110 -34.31 -4.42 -28.65
N THR A 111 -34.56 -3.22 -28.14
CA THR A 111 -35.69 -2.37 -28.54
C THR A 111 -35.63 -2.03 -30.03
N ILE A 112 -34.46 -1.62 -30.55
CA ILE A 112 -34.28 -1.33 -31.98
C ILE A 112 -34.56 -2.58 -32.83
N GLY A 113 -34.00 -3.73 -32.43
CA GLY A 113 -34.23 -4.99 -33.14
C GLY A 113 -35.71 -5.39 -33.18
N PHE A 114 -36.40 -5.25 -32.04
CA PHE A 114 -37.84 -5.52 -31.96
C PHE A 114 -38.67 -4.58 -32.85
N MET A 115 -38.37 -3.28 -32.84
CA MET A 115 -39.05 -2.30 -33.70
C MET A 115 -38.86 -2.62 -35.19
N ILE A 116 -37.66 -3.06 -35.60
CA ILE A 116 -37.40 -3.46 -37.00
C ILE A 116 -38.27 -4.67 -37.38
N VAL A 117 -38.39 -5.67 -36.52
CA VAL A 117 -39.24 -6.85 -36.77
C VAL A 117 -40.71 -6.47 -36.91
N LEU A 118 -41.22 -5.58 -36.04
CA LEU A 118 -42.59 -5.08 -36.14
C LEU A 118 -42.84 -4.33 -37.45
N LEU A 119 -41.90 -3.46 -37.87
CA LEU A 119 -42.01 -2.74 -39.13
C LEU A 119 -42.03 -3.69 -40.33
N ILE A 120 -41.17 -4.70 -40.36
CA ILE A 120 -41.16 -5.72 -41.42
C ILE A 120 -42.49 -6.48 -41.45
N GLY A 121 -43.00 -6.88 -40.29
CA GLY A 121 -44.29 -7.56 -40.17
C GLY A 121 -45.44 -6.72 -40.71
N LEU A 122 -45.52 -5.43 -40.33
CA LEU A 122 -46.53 -4.50 -40.83
C LEU A 122 -46.47 -4.35 -42.35
N VAL A 123 -45.27 -4.15 -42.90
CA VAL A 123 -45.08 -4.05 -44.36
C VAL A 123 -45.51 -5.34 -45.06
N ALA A 124 -45.10 -6.50 -44.56
CA ALA A 124 -45.49 -7.79 -45.14
C ALA A 124 -47.00 -7.99 -45.14
N THR A 125 -47.70 -7.66 -44.05
CA THR A 125 -49.16 -7.73 -43.99
C THR A 125 -49.85 -6.77 -44.95
N SER A 126 -49.28 -5.58 -45.17
CA SER A 126 -49.83 -4.60 -46.12
C SER A 126 -49.65 -4.98 -47.59
N VAL A 127 -48.67 -5.83 -47.91
CA VAL A 127 -48.40 -6.31 -49.29
C VAL A 127 -49.22 -7.56 -49.63
N LEU A 128 -49.56 -8.37 -48.62
CA LEU A 128 -50.32 -9.62 -48.78
C LEU A 128 -51.85 -9.42 -48.78
N ASN A 129 -52.33 -8.28 -48.27
CA ASN A 129 -53.74 -7.86 -48.31
C ASN A 129 -54.03 -7.07 -49.59
#